data_AF-A0A841ESZ1-F1
#
_entry.id   AF-A0A841ESZ1-F1
#
_cell.length_a   1.000
_cell.length_b   1.000
_cell.length_c   1.000
_cell.angle_alpha   90.00
_cell.angle_beta   90.00
_cell.angle_gamma   90.00
#
_symmetry.space_group_name_H-M   'P 1'
#
loop_
_entity.id
_entity.type
_entity.pdbx_description
1 polymer ?
#
loop_
_entity_poly.entity_id
_entity_poly.type
_entity_poly.pdbx_seq_one_letter_code
_entity_poly.pdbx_strand_id
1 'polypeptide(L)'
;MKKLIFLITLLMFSCKEHYTREEVITMLESNNTDSVLTACKFISENKDTTYNHYLLKDPYQWKITHNWRFLGMNGYEGRMKTLRKVTGIAPPNKITSTPDSSIVEFYRKVLKE
;
A
#
# COMPACT_ATOMS: atom_id res chain seq x y z
N MET A 1 3.88 -38.90 16.35
CA MET A 1 4.77 -38.39 15.28
C MET A 1 4.06 -38.11 13.95
N LYS A 2 3.10 -38.93 13.48
CA LYS A 2 2.35 -38.67 12.23
C LYS A 2 1.52 -37.36 12.19
N LYS A 3 1.02 -36.89 13.34
CA LYS A 3 0.26 -35.63 13.45
C LYS A 3 1.11 -34.36 13.26
N LEU A 4 2.44 -34.44 13.42
CA LEU A 4 3.33 -33.29 13.27
C LEU A 4 3.62 -32.96 11.80
N ILE A 5 3.62 -33.98 10.93
CA ILE A 5 3.91 -33.85 9.49
C ILE A 5 2.78 -33.08 8.79
N PHE A 6 1.52 -33.27 9.21
CA PHE A 6 0.36 -32.59 8.62
C PHE A 6 0.34 -31.07 8.91
N LEU A 7 0.97 -30.62 9.99
CA LEU A 7 1.05 -29.21 10.34
C LEU A 7 2.10 -28.46 9.49
N ILE A 8 3.14 -29.17 9.05
CA ILE A 8 4.26 -28.60 8.27
C ILE A 8 3.86 -28.42 6.79
N THR A 9 3.05 -29.30 6.23
CA THR A 9 2.57 -29.16 4.85
C THR A 9 1.58 -28.02 4.65
N LEU A 10 0.86 -27.59 5.69
CA LEU A 10 -0.09 -26.47 5.59
C LEU A 10 0.62 -25.10 5.45
N LEU A 11 1.87 -24.98 5.91
CA LEU A 11 2.64 -23.72 5.87
C LEU A 11 3.24 -23.40 4.49
N MET A 12 3.22 -24.35 3.55
CA MET A 12 3.87 -24.20 2.24
C MET A 12 2.95 -23.61 1.15
N PHE A 13 1.66 -23.40 1.42
CA PHE A 13 0.69 -22.85 0.46
C PHE A 13 0.43 -21.35 0.63
N SER A 14 1.44 -20.56 1.02
CA SER A 14 1.33 -19.11 0.91
C SER A 14 1.60 -18.69 -0.54
N CYS A 15 0.58 -18.84 -1.39
CA CYS A 15 0.61 -18.32 -2.74
C CYS A 15 0.56 -16.79 -2.65
N LYS A 16 1.67 -16.11 -2.96
CA LYS A 16 1.68 -14.66 -3.07
C LYS A 16 0.96 -14.26 -4.35
N GLU A 17 0.06 -13.28 -4.27
CA GLU A 17 -0.51 -12.67 -5.47
C GLU A 17 0.63 -12.10 -6.31
N HIS A 18 0.67 -12.47 -7.59
CA HIS A 18 1.71 -12.05 -8.53
C HIS A 18 1.10 -11.05 -9.50
N TYR A 19 1.44 -9.77 -9.34
CA TYR A 19 1.07 -8.71 -10.25
C TYR A 19 2.29 -8.24 -11.05
N THR A 20 2.11 -7.98 -12.33
CA THR A 20 3.08 -7.29 -13.19
C THR A 20 3.18 -5.82 -12.80
N ARG A 21 4.27 -5.16 -13.23
CA ARG A 21 4.49 -3.74 -12.94
C ARG A 21 3.38 -2.86 -13.51
N GLU A 22 2.96 -3.16 -14.73
CA GLU A 22 1.91 -2.47 -15.46
C GLU A 22 0.55 -2.62 -14.77
N GLU A 23 0.24 -3.81 -14.25
CA GLU A 23 -0.98 -4.04 -13.46
C GLU A 23 -0.97 -3.22 -12.17
N VAL A 24 0.16 -3.18 -11.45
CA VAL A 24 0.29 -2.40 -10.21
C VAL A 24 0.11 -0.90 -10.48
N ILE A 25 0.71 -0.37 -11.55
CA ILE A 25 0.55 1.03 -11.95
C ILE A 25 -0.91 1.31 -12.32
N THR A 26 -1.53 0.44 -13.12
CA THR A 26 -2.94 0.58 -13.52
C THR A 26 -3.86 0.57 -12.29
N MET A 27 -3.58 -0.29 -11.31
CA MET A 27 -4.32 -0.32 -10.05
C MET A 27 -4.11 0.97 -9.23
N LEU A 28 -2.90 1.53 -9.19
CA LEU A 28 -2.62 2.81 -8.54
C LEU A 28 -3.31 4.00 -9.23
N GLU A 29 -3.50 3.95 -10.54
CA GLU A 29 -4.14 5.05 -11.29
C GLU A 29 -5.66 4.89 -11.38
N SER A 30 -6.21 3.82 -10.79
CA SER A 30 -7.64 3.55 -10.79
C SER A 30 -8.43 4.51 -9.90
N ASN A 31 -9.62 4.90 -10.36
CA ASN A 31 -10.61 5.62 -9.56
C ASN A 31 -11.25 4.74 -8.46
N ASN A 32 -11.02 3.43 -8.50
CA ASN A 32 -11.51 2.48 -7.50
C ASN A 32 -10.53 2.39 -6.32
N THR A 33 -10.99 2.80 -5.13
CA THR A 33 -10.18 2.77 -3.90
C THR A 33 -9.67 1.37 -3.56
N ASP A 34 -10.45 0.30 -3.79
CA ASP A 34 -10.03 -1.07 -3.50
C ASP A 34 -8.85 -1.49 -4.35
N SER A 35 -8.84 -1.12 -5.64
CA SER A 35 -7.71 -1.37 -6.55
C SER A 35 -6.46 -0.66 -6.06
N VAL A 36 -6.57 0.62 -5.69
CA VAL A 36 -5.44 1.41 -5.19
C VAL A 36 -4.89 0.82 -3.90
N LEU A 37 -5.76 0.41 -2.97
CA LEU A 37 -5.36 -0.21 -1.70
C LEU A 37 -4.76 -1.60 -1.89
N THR A 38 -5.23 -2.36 -2.88
CA THR A 38 -4.64 -3.65 -3.26
C THR A 38 -3.21 -3.45 -3.78
N ALA A 39 -3.00 -2.48 -4.68
CA ALA A 39 -1.65 -2.12 -5.13
C ALA A 39 -0.77 -1.64 -3.98
N CYS A 40 -1.28 -0.76 -3.12
CA CYS A 40 -0.56 -0.27 -1.94
C CYS A 40 -0.12 -1.42 -1.02
N LYS A 41 -0.99 -2.42 -0.78
CA LYS A 41 -0.68 -3.62 -0.01
C LYS A 41 0.44 -4.40 -0.68
N PHE A 42 0.30 -4.74 -1.96
CA PHE A 42 1.30 -5.49 -2.73
C PHE A 42 2.68 -4.82 -2.69
N ILE A 43 2.75 -3.51 -2.98
CA ILE A 43 3.99 -2.72 -2.94
C ILE A 43 4.62 -2.78 -1.54
N SER A 44 3.80 -2.62 -0.50
CA SER A 44 4.27 -2.60 0.88
C SER A 44 4.80 -3.96 1.36
N GLU A 45 4.22 -5.07 0.88
CA GLU A 45 4.63 -6.43 1.22
C GLU A 45 5.92 -6.82 0.51
N ASN A 46 6.14 -6.29 -0.70
CA ASN A 46 7.38 -6.49 -1.46
C ASN A 46 8.46 -5.45 -1.14
N LYS A 47 8.14 -4.39 -0.38
CA LYS A 47 9.04 -3.26 -0.07
C LYS A 47 9.64 -2.60 -1.31
N ASP A 48 8.85 -2.52 -2.39
CA ASP A 48 9.34 -2.04 -3.68
C ASP A 48 9.26 -0.51 -3.76
N THR A 49 10.41 0.16 -3.74
CA THR A 49 10.51 1.63 -3.79
C THR A 49 10.38 2.19 -5.21
N THR A 50 10.36 1.35 -6.26
CA THR A 50 10.24 1.81 -7.65
C THR A 50 8.88 2.45 -7.94
N TYR A 51 7.88 2.24 -7.07
CA TYR A 51 6.55 2.83 -7.18
C TYR A 51 6.36 4.16 -6.45
N ASN A 52 7.39 4.70 -5.78
CA ASN A 52 7.28 5.91 -4.97
C ASN A 52 6.67 7.10 -5.73
N HIS A 53 7.13 7.34 -6.96
CA HIS A 53 6.56 8.36 -7.86
C HIS A 53 5.05 8.17 -8.07
N TYR A 54 4.63 6.94 -8.40
CA TYR A 54 3.22 6.61 -8.68
C TYR A 54 2.34 6.72 -7.43
N LEU A 55 2.90 6.47 -6.24
CA LEU A 55 2.21 6.68 -4.96
C LEU A 55 1.93 8.17 -4.71
N LEU A 56 2.77 9.09 -5.21
CA LEU A 56 2.66 10.53 -5.05
C LEU A 56 1.96 11.27 -6.20
N LYS A 57 1.61 10.59 -7.30
CA LYS A 57 0.98 11.19 -8.48
C LYS A 57 -0.41 11.76 -8.20
N ASP A 58 -1.27 10.98 -7.54
CA ASP A 58 -2.58 11.43 -7.03
C ASP A 58 -2.72 11.02 -5.56
N PRO A 59 -2.08 11.77 -4.64
CA PRO A 59 -1.99 11.35 -3.26
C PRO A 59 -3.28 11.62 -2.48
N TYR A 60 -4.18 12.48 -2.96
CA TYR A 60 -5.31 13.03 -2.17
C TYR A 60 -6.64 12.27 -2.35
N GLN A 61 -6.60 11.03 -2.83
CA GLN A 61 -7.79 10.22 -3.06
C GLN A 61 -8.51 9.88 -1.73
N TRP A 62 -9.55 10.63 -1.41
CA TRP A 62 -10.22 10.60 -0.11
C TRP A 62 -11.38 9.60 0.01
N LYS A 63 -11.86 9.03 -1.10
CA LYS A 63 -12.96 8.05 -1.11
C LYS A 63 -12.61 6.83 -0.26
N ILE A 64 -13.41 6.61 0.78
CA ILE A 64 -13.30 5.47 1.69
C ILE A 64 -13.85 4.20 1.03
N THR A 65 -13.14 3.08 1.22
CA THR A 65 -13.68 1.76 0.87
C THR A 65 -14.56 1.18 1.97
N HIS A 66 -15.58 0.41 1.58
CA HIS A 66 -16.37 -0.42 2.48
C HIS A 66 -15.90 -1.88 2.49
N ASN A 67 -14.80 -2.19 1.80
CA ASN A 67 -14.21 -3.51 1.79
C ASN A 67 -13.60 -3.81 3.16
N TRP A 68 -14.10 -4.87 3.79
CA TRP A 68 -13.70 -5.29 5.13
C TRP A 68 -12.19 -5.56 5.24
N ARG A 69 -11.51 -5.93 4.14
CA ARG A 69 -10.07 -6.18 4.11
C ARG A 69 -9.24 -4.93 4.44
N PHE A 70 -9.79 -3.75 4.18
CA PHE A 70 -9.10 -2.47 4.32
C PHE A 70 -9.68 -1.59 5.42
N LEU A 71 -10.68 -2.06 6.16
CA LEU A 71 -11.18 -1.46 7.40
C LEU A 71 -11.52 0.05 7.30
N GLY A 72 -12.13 0.49 6.18
CA GLY A 72 -12.52 1.89 6.02
C GLY A 72 -11.39 2.84 5.59
N MET A 73 -10.27 2.31 5.10
CA MET A 73 -9.17 3.12 4.58
C MET A 73 -9.56 3.83 3.27
N ASN A 74 -8.92 4.97 3.00
CA ASN A 74 -8.99 5.61 1.67
C ASN A 74 -7.66 5.57 0.94
N GLY A 75 -7.67 5.96 -0.34
CA GLY A 75 -6.48 5.93 -1.19
C GLY A 75 -5.33 6.76 -0.63
N TYR A 76 -5.61 7.95 -0.08
CA TYR A 76 -4.62 8.78 0.61
C TYR A 76 -3.93 8.04 1.75
N GLU A 77 -4.71 7.52 2.69
CA GLU A 77 -4.19 6.82 3.87
C GLU A 77 -3.36 5.61 3.46
N GLY A 78 -3.83 4.84 2.47
CA GLY A 78 -3.11 3.70 1.91
C GLY A 78 -1.76 4.09 1.31
N ARG A 79 -1.73 5.11 0.45
CA ARG A 79 -0.50 5.59 -0.20
C ARG A 79 0.53 6.06 0.82
N MET A 80 0.12 6.90 1.78
CA MET A 80 1.03 7.44 2.79
C MET A 80 1.54 6.34 3.74
N LYS A 81 0.70 5.37 4.11
CA LYS A 81 1.13 4.21 4.91
C LYS A 81 2.10 3.33 4.14
N THR A 82 1.87 3.13 2.85
CA THR A 82 2.80 2.38 1.99
C THR A 82 4.13 3.10 1.87
N LEU A 83 4.14 4.41 1.62
CA LEU A 83 5.37 5.22 1.60
C LEU A 83 6.15 5.11 2.91
N ARG A 84 5.48 5.23 4.06
CA ARG A 84 6.11 5.00 5.38
C ARG A 84 6.75 3.62 5.48
N LYS A 85 6.04 2.59 5.02
CA LYS A 85 6.48 1.19 5.15
C LYS A 85 7.63 0.84 4.21
N VAL A 86 7.64 1.36 2.98
CA VAL A 86 8.72 1.08 2.00
C VAL A 86 9.96 1.92 2.25
N THR A 87 9.81 3.18 2.70
CA THR A 87 10.95 4.07 2.98
C THR A 87 11.51 3.88 4.39
N GLY A 88 10.70 3.42 5.35
CA GLY A 88 11.05 3.37 6.77
C GLY A 88 11.08 4.75 7.44
N ILE A 89 10.67 5.82 6.75
CA ILE A 89 10.75 7.19 7.25
C ILE A 89 9.37 7.59 7.79
N ALA A 90 9.34 8.11 9.02
CA ALA A 90 8.10 8.59 9.64
C ALA A 90 7.78 10.03 9.20
N PRO A 91 6.54 10.33 8.82
CA PRO A 91 6.11 11.71 8.54
C PRO A 91 5.94 12.53 9.83
N PRO A 92 5.88 13.87 9.75
CA PRO A 92 5.77 14.74 10.92
C PRO A 92 4.48 14.54 11.71
N ASN A 93 3.39 14.20 11.03
CA ASN A 93 2.08 13.96 11.61
C ASN A 93 1.65 12.50 11.46
N LYS A 94 0.72 12.06 12.31
CA LYS A 94 0.10 10.73 12.17
C LYS A 94 -0.71 10.68 10.87
N ILE A 95 -0.47 9.66 10.05
CA ILE A 95 -1.29 9.38 8.86
C ILE A 95 -2.68 8.91 9.31
N THR A 96 -3.72 9.62 8.86
CA THR A 96 -5.14 9.30 9.08
C THR A 96 -5.88 9.23 7.74
N SER A 97 -7.19 9.00 7.76
CA SER A 97 -8.03 9.08 6.57
C SER A 97 -8.24 10.52 6.08
N THR A 98 -7.99 11.54 6.89
CA THR A 98 -8.07 12.94 6.43
C THR A 98 -6.79 13.28 5.65
N PRO A 99 -6.90 13.69 4.37
CA PRO A 99 -5.71 14.09 3.62
C PRO A 99 -5.01 15.29 4.27
N ASP A 100 -3.70 15.17 4.47
CA ASP A 100 -2.84 16.19 5.07
C ASP A 100 -1.72 16.52 4.08
N SER A 101 -1.76 17.74 3.54
CA SER A 101 -0.76 18.21 2.57
C SER A 101 0.64 18.24 3.17
N SER A 102 0.80 18.46 4.47
CA SER A 102 2.12 18.48 5.12
C SER A 102 2.82 17.12 5.05
N ILE A 103 2.06 16.02 5.09
CA ILE A 103 2.57 14.65 4.93
C ILE A 103 2.97 14.39 3.47
N VAL A 104 2.15 14.83 2.52
CA VAL A 104 2.46 14.68 1.08
C VAL A 104 3.72 15.45 0.71
N GLU A 105 3.81 16.72 1.11
CA GLU A 105 4.97 17.56 0.85
C GLU A 105 6.24 17.06 1.55
N PHE A 106 6.09 16.49 2.76
CA PHE A 106 7.19 15.81 3.42
C PHE A 106 7.77 14.68 2.55
N TYR A 107 6.92 13.79 2.02
CA TYR A 107 7.40 12.69 1.19
C TYR A 107 7.94 13.15 -0.15
N ARG A 108 7.31 14.13 -0.81
CA ARG A 108 7.82 14.78 -2.01
C ARG A 108 9.24 15.28 -1.82
N LYS A 109 9.47 16.06 -0.77
CA LYS A 109 10.79 16.59 -0.41
C LYS A 109 11.83 15.51 -0.12
N VAL A 110 11.44 14.47 0.64
CA VAL A 110 12.36 13.38 1.02
C VAL A 110 12.75 12.52 -0.20
N LEU A 111 11.81 12.32 -1.12
CA LEU A 111 11.99 11.48 -2.30
C LEU A 111 12.48 12.23 -3.53
N LYS A 112 12.54 13.56 -3.47
CA LYS A 112 12.90 14.47 -4.58
C LYS A 112 11.92 14.37 -5.75
N GLU A 113 10.64 14.23 -5.41
CA GLU A 113 9.48 14.23 -6.31
C GLU A 113 8.74 15.57 -6.21
#